data_AF-A0A6N7W4I8-F1
#
_entry.id   AF-A0A6N7W4I8-F1
#
_cell.length_a   1.000
_cell.length_b   1.000
_cell.length_c   1.000
_cell.angle_alpha   90.00
_cell.angle_beta   90.00
_cell.angle_gamma   90.00
#
_symmetry.space_group_name_H-M   'P 1'
#
loop_
_entity.id
_entity.type
_entity.pdbx_description
1 polymer ?
#
loop_
_entity_poly.entity_id
_entity_poly.type
_entity_poly.pdbx_seq_one_letter_code
_entity_poly.pdbx_strand_id
1 'polypeptide(L)' 'MKKTEAEKLAIKRAARKRKKARLAAQEQQSLPEQDGRFFYIAGYTSGGAPYGVTWEEMGLEPWEELE' A
#
# COMPACT_ATOMS: atom_id res chain seq x y z
N MET A 1 -27.10 -2.19 -28.69
CA MET A 1 -27.37 -3.57 -28.23
C MET A 1 -27.39 -3.58 -26.70
N LYS A 2 -28.48 -4.04 -26.06
CA LYS A 2 -28.52 -4.17 -24.59
C LYS A 2 -27.70 -5.40 -24.21
N LYS A 3 -26.73 -5.25 -23.31
CA LYS A 3 -25.95 -6.37 -22.78
C LYS A 3 -26.86 -7.35 -22.03
N THR A 4 -26.65 -8.64 -22.24
CA THR A 4 -27.42 -9.68 -21.56
C THR A 4 -27.10 -9.68 -20.06
N GLU A 5 -28.01 -10.18 -19.22
CA GLU A 5 -27.79 -10.28 -17.77
C GLU A 5 -26.56 -11.15 -17.44
N ALA A 6 -26.30 -12.19 -18.25
CA ALA A 6 -25.11 -13.02 -18.16
C ALA A 6 -23.81 -12.22 -18.37
N GLU A 7 -23.80 -11.32 -19.35
CA GLU A 7 -22.65 -10.44 -19.62
C GLU A 7 -22.39 -9.47 -18.46
N LYS A 8 -23.44 -8.87 -17.90
CA LYS A 8 -23.32 -7.98 -16.72
C LYS A 8 -22.78 -8.73 -15.50
N LEU A 9 -23.24 -9.97 -15.29
CA LEU A 9 -22.77 -10.82 -14.21
C LEU A 9 -21.28 -11.20 -14.40
N ALA A 10 -20.88 -11.52 -15.63
CA ALA A 10 -19.48 -11.81 -15.96
C ALA A 10 -18.57 -10.60 -15.70
N ILE A 11 -19.01 -9.39 -16.10
CA ILE A 11 -18.28 -8.13 -15.85
C ILE A 11 -18.13 -7.89 -14.35
N LYS A 12 -19.20 -8.04 -13.56
CA LYS A 12 -19.14 -7.88 -12.09
C LYS A 12 -18.18 -8.87 -11.44
N ARG A 13 -18.20 -10.13 -11.87
CA ARG A 13 -17.27 -11.17 -11.37
C ARG A 13 -15.82 -10.84 -11.71
N ALA A 14 -15.55 -10.41 -12.94
CA ALA A 14 -14.21 -10.00 -13.36
C ALA A 14 -13.70 -8.79 -12.54
N ALA A 15 -14.55 -7.78 -12.33
CA ALA A 15 -14.20 -6.62 -11.50
C ALA A 15 -13.90 -7.02 -10.05
N ARG A 16 -14.70 -7.90 -9.44
CA ARG A 16 -14.45 -8.42 -8.09
C ARG A 16 -13.14 -9.19 -8.01
N LYS A 17 -12.83 -10.02 -9.01
CA LYS A 17 -11.56 -10.77 -9.08
C LYS A 17 -10.36 -9.83 -9.17
N ARG A 18 -10.43 -8.79 -10.01
CA ARG A 18 -9.38 -7.76 -10.13
C ARG A 18 -9.18 -7.00 -8.82
N LYS A 19 -10.27 -6.59 -8.15
CA LYS A 19 -10.19 -5.92 -6.85
C LYS A 19 -9.51 -6.79 -5.79
N LYS A 20 -9.88 -8.08 -5.71
CA LYS A 20 -9.28 -9.04 -4.78
C LYS A 20 -7.80 -9.26 -5.08
N ALA A 21 -7.42 -9.37 -6.35
CA ALA A 21 -6.01 -9.48 -6.75
C ALA A 21 -5.20 -8.24 -6.38
N ARG A 22 -5.78 -7.03 -6.53
CA ARG A 22 -5.12 -5.78 -6.12
C ARG A 22 -4.90 -5.72 -4.62
N LEU A 23 -5.92 -6.07 -3.82
CA LEU A 23 -5.81 -6.13 -2.36
C LEU A 23 -4.75 -7.14 -1.92
N ALA A 24 -4.77 -8.35 -2.50
CA ALA A 24 -3.78 -9.37 -2.21
C ALA A 24 -2.35 -8.93 -2.58
N ALA A 25 -2.16 -8.25 -3.72
CA ALA A 25 -0.87 -7.68 -4.09
C ALA A 25 -0.42 -6.56 -3.13
N GLN A 26 -1.37 -5.79 -2.59
CA GLN A 26 -1.10 -4.77 -1.56
C GLN A 26 -0.70 -5.41 -0.22
N GLU A 27 -1.33 -6.52 0.16
CA GLU A 27 -0.99 -7.30 1.35
C GLU A 27 0.33 -8.08 1.20
N GLN A 28 0.62 -8.59 0.00
CA GLN A 28 1.87 -9.29 -0.33
C GLN A 28 3.04 -8.35 -0.57
N GLN A 29 2.78 -7.05 -0.66
CA GLN A 29 3.83 -6.04 -0.52
C GLN A 29 4.30 -6.15 0.93
N SER A 30 5.22 -7.08 1.14
CA SER A 30 5.90 -7.31 2.41
C SER A 30 6.33 -5.94 2.90
N LEU A 31 5.97 -5.60 4.14
CA LEU A 31 6.43 -4.37 4.76
C LEU A 31 7.93 -4.30 4.45
N PRO A 32 8.40 -3.31 3.65
CA PRO A 32 9.81 -3.23 3.34
C PRO A 32 10.54 -3.25 4.67
N GLU A 33 11.66 -3.97 4.75
CA GLU A 33 12.49 -4.01 5.94
C GLU A 33 12.61 -2.58 6.48
N GLN A 34 11.99 -2.34 7.64
CA GLN A 34 11.82 -1.00 8.16
C GLN A 34 13.15 -0.63 8.78
N ASP A 35 14.00 0.07 8.03
CA ASP A 35 15.31 0.60 8.46
C ASP A 35 15.20 1.74 9.47
N GLY A 36 14.05 1.90 10.12
CA GLY A 36 13.80 2.89 11.15
C GLY A 36 13.84 4.36 10.70
N ARG A 37 14.05 4.65 9.41
CA ARG A 37 14.35 6.01 8.95
C ARG A 37 13.25 7.03 9.21
N PHE A 38 11.99 6.59 9.18
CA PHE A 38 10.83 7.43 9.37
C PHE A 38 10.33 7.40 10.82
N PHE A 39 10.10 8.59 11.38
CA PHE A 39 9.36 8.77 12.63
C PHE A 39 7.88 8.43 12.43
N TYR A 40 7.30 8.83 11.29
CA TYR A 40 5.90 8.59 10.97
C TYR A 40 5.68 8.45 9.46
N ILE A 41 5.01 7.37 9.02
CA ILE A 41 4.64 7.15 7.61
C ILE A 41 3.15 7.46 7.43
N ALA A 42 2.84 8.51 6.66
CA ALA A 42 1.48 8.91 6.34
C ALA A 42 0.84 8.03 5.25
N GLY A 43 1.67 7.35 4.45
CA GLY A 43 1.20 6.38 3.46
C GLY A 43 2.29 5.86 2.54
N TYR A 44 1.88 5.10 1.53
CA TYR A 44 2.77 4.54 0.50
C TYR A 44 2.34 5.01 -0.88
N THR A 45 3.34 5.33 -1.71
CA THR A 45 3.12 5.66 -3.12
C THR A 45 2.66 4.42 -3.91
N SER A 46 2.19 4.60 -5.14
CA SER A 46 1.82 3.49 -6.03
C SER A 46 2.97 2.53 -6.34
N GLY A 47 4.21 3.00 -6.23
CA GLY A 47 5.43 2.20 -6.37
C GLY A 47 5.92 1.58 -5.06
N GLY A 48 5.19 1.79 -3.95
CA GLY A 48 5.53 1.20 -2.66
C GLY A 48 6.58 1.94 -1.84
N ALA A 49 7.07 3.09 -2.30
CA ALA A 49 7.94 3.94 -1.50
C ALA A 49 7.14 4.61 -0.37
N PRO A 50 7.65 4.62 0.89
CA PRO A 50 7.00 5.29 2.00
C PRO A 50 7.00 6.81 1.82
N TYR A 51 5.92 7.45 2.27
CA TYR A 51 5.78 8.89 2.36
C TYR A 51 5.50 9.25 3.82
N GLY A 52 6.42 9.98 4.44
CA GLY A 52 6.43 10.21 5.88
C GLY A 52 7.39 11.32 6.31
N VAL A 53 7.53 11.45 7.63
CA VAL A 53 8.44 12.38 8.31
C VAL A 53 9.54 11.57 9.00
N THR A 54 10.78 12.03 8.89
CA THR A 54 11.98 11.45 9.50
C THR A 54 12.21 11.97 10.93
N TRP A 55 13.10 11.31 11.67
CA TRP A 55 13.52 11.77 13.01
C TRP A 55 14.20 13.15 12.96
N GLU A 56 15.08 13.34 11.97
CA GLU A 56 15.81 14.59 11.72
C GLU A 56 14.86 15.77 11.48
N GLU A 57 13.79 15.57 10.70
CA GLU A 57 12.77 16.60 10.44
C GLU A 57 11.95 16.96 11.68
N MET A 58 11.80 16.04 12.63
CA MET A 58 11.18 16.30 13.93
C MET A 58 12.15 16.90 14.95
N GLY A 59 13.43 17.03 14.61
CA GLY A 59 14.49 17.48 15.52
C GLY A 59 14.76 16.47 16.64
N LEU A 60 14.54 15.18 16.37
CA LEU A 60 14.77 14.07 17.29
C LEU A 60 15.93 13.22 16.77
N GLU A 61 16.71 12.64 17.68
CA GLU A 61 17.70 11.64 17.30
C GLU A 61 17.01 10.31 17.00
N PRO A 62 17.43 9.58 15.95
CA PRO A 62 16.94 8.23 15.70
C PRO A 62 17.15 7.34 16.94
N TRP A 63 16.20 6.46 17.22
CA TRP A 63 16.30 5.58 18.39
C TRP A 63 17.46 4.57 18.31
N GLU A 64 18.01 4.32 17.11
CA GLU A 64 19.16 3.45 16.89
C GLU A 64 20.47 4.03 17.45
N GLU A 65 20.53 5.34 17.70
CA GLU A 65 21.72 6.00 18.27
C GLU A 65 21.69 6.08 19.80
N LEU A 66 20.58 5.66 20.43
CA LEU A 66 20.38 5.71 21.89
C LEU A 66 20.84 4.44 22.64
N GLU A 67 21.53 3.51 21.96
CA GLU A 67 22.03 2.24 22.51
C GLU A 67 23.52 2.31 22.91
#